data_AF-A0A8X6JAN3-F1
#
_entry.id   AF-A0A8X6JAN3-F1
#
_cell.length_a   1.000
_cell.length_b   1.000
_cell.length_c   1.000
_cell.angle_alpha   90.00
_cell.angle_beta   90.00
_cell.angle_gamma   90.00
#
_symmetry.space_group_name_H-M   'P 1'
#
loop_
_entity.id
_entity.type
_entity.pdbx_description
1 polymer ?
#
loop_
_entity_poly.entity_id
_entity_poly.type
_entity_poly.pdbx_seq_one_letter_code
_entity_poly.pdbx_strand_id
1 'polypeptide(L)'
;MRLSNTSLNIDNDDTVKTLGILWHPASDVFYFKISPLSFEGTLTKRTLLSTISKTFDPLGWLSPITIQYKTIMQRLWKQQLKWDERVPTDIKLEWEQLANDVQFVKDIKIPRFLLVDSDNLFHLFGFSDASERAYAAAIYCRSVSDTGKINVQLIIAKTRVAPLKTVSLPRLELCGALLLVKLMDFTCKALSYPISQAQFYTDSTIVLSWIGSHASRWKTFVANRVAKIQTLSSATQWKRKSCRSCNPWCIIFNFTHFYMVVWSQIFTRNISFSDRLFCSCIE
;
A
#
# COMPACT_ATOMS: atom_id res chain seq x y z
N MET A 1 60.55 7.69 4.29
CA MET A 1 59.50 7.57 3.26
C MET A 1 58.15 7.77 3.94
N ARG A 2 57.48 8.89 3.65
CA ARG A 2 56.18 9.24 4.23
C ARG A 2 55.11 8.35 3.62
N LEU A 3 54.37 7.62 4.45
CA LEU A 3 53.15 6.93 4.06
C LEU A 3 52.15 7.97 3.59
N SER A 4 51.80 7.93 2.30
CA SER A 4 50.73 8.73 1.73
C SER A 4 49.41 8.28 2.33
N ASN A 5 48.80 9.13 3.15
CA ASN A 5 47.41 9.02 3.57
C ASN A 5 46.52 8.92 2.32
N THR A 6 46.20 7.70 1.91
CA THR A 6 45.04 7.44 1.06
C THR A 6 43.85 7.60 1.98
N SER A 7 43.30 8.82 2.04
CA SER A 7 41.98 9.03 2.63
C SER A 7 41.00 8.15 1.86
N LEU A 8 40.66 7.00 2.42
CA LEU A 8 39.48 6.24 2.03
C LEU A 8 38.31 7.21 2.14
N ASN A 9 37.84 7.69 1.00
CA ASN A 9 36.62 8.46 0.92
C ASN A 9 35.48 7.44 1.10
N ILE A 10 35.26 7.05 2.36
CA ILE A 10 34.07 6.33 2.78
C ILE A 10 32.96 7.35 2.58
N ASP A 11 32.18 7.18 1.52
CA ASP A 11 30.95 7.96 1.35
C ASP A 11 30.20 7.91 2.69
N ASN A 12 30.01 9.10 3.29
CA ASN A 12 29.44 9.32 4.64
C ASN A 12 27.96 8.90 4.77
N ASP A 13 27.47 8.03 3.89
CA ASP A 13 26.10 7.54 3.84
C ASP A 13 26.19 6.00 3.77
N ASP A 14 26.40 5.38 4.94
CA ASP A 14 26.51 3.92 5.18
C ASP A 14 25.22 3.17 4.82
N THR A 15 24.74 3.34 3.59
CA THR A 15 23.38 3.01 3.19
C THR A 15 23.40 1.78 2.30
N VAL A 16 22.60 0.80 2.67
CA VAL A 16 22.55 -0.48 1.98
C VAL A 16 21.35 -0.48 1.05
N LYS A 17 21.59 -0.66 -0.25
CA LYS A 17 20.53 -0.76 -1.26
C LYS A 17 20.19 -2.21 -1.55
N THR A 18 18.93 -2.59 -1.36
CA THR A 18 18.41 -3.92 -1.74
C THR A 18 17.07 -3.78 -2.43
N LEU A 19 16.95 -4.29 -3.66
CA LEU A 19 15.70 -4.31 -4.43
C LEU A 19 15.00 -2.93 -4.51
N GLY A 20 15.75 -1.83 -4.65
CA GLY A 20 15.17 -0.48 -4.75
C GLY A 20 14.76 0.18 -3.43
N ILE A 21 14.87 -0.53 -2.30
CA ILE A 21 14.76 0.03 -0.94
C ILE A 21 16.17 0.38 -0.46
N LEU A 22 16.31 1.53 0.21
CA LEU A 22 17.53 1.92 0.92
C LEU A 22 17.32 1.72 2.42
N TRP A 23 18.31 1.15 3.08
CA TRP A 23 18.35 0.96 4.53
C TRP A 23 19.51 1.77 5.11
N HIS A 24 19.22 2.54 6.16
CA HIS A 24 20.21 3.24 6.94
C HIS A 24 20.44 2.49 8.26
N PRO A 25 21.55 1.75 8.43
CA PRO A 25 21.79 0.87 9.57
C PRO A 25 21.82 1.60 10.92
N ALA A 26 22.46 2.77 10.98
CA ALA A 26 22.64 3.49 12.25
C ALA A 26 21.34 4.03 12.84
N SER A 27 20.33 4.30 12.01
CA SER A 27 19.00 4.77 12.45
C SER A 27 17.92 3.69 12.37
N ASP A 28 18.27 2.53 11.80
CA ASP A 28 17.39 1.40 11.52
C ASP A 28 16.10 1.74 10.75
N VAL A 29 16.24 2.57 9.71
CA VAL A 29 15.13 3.07 8.90
C VAL A 29 15.31 2.71 7.43
N PHE A 30 14.20 2.32 6.81
CA PHE A 30 14.07 2.24 5.37
C PHE A 30 13.60 3.56 4.78
N TYR A 31 14.12 3.91 3.61
CA TYR A 31 13.70 5.06 2.83
C TYR A 31 13.83 4.76 1.34
N PHE A 32 13.26 5.64 0.52
CA PHE A 32 13.14 5.43 -0.92
C PHE A 32 13.87 6.51 -1.70
N LYS A 33 14.55 6.09 -2.77
CA LYS A 33 15.10 7.00 -3.77
C LYS A 33 14.45 6.69 -5.11
N ILE A 34 13.47 7.50 -5.48
CA ILE A 34 12.84 7.42 -6.80
C ILE A 34 13.62 8.29 -7.76
N SER A 35 13.96 7.74 -8.93
CA SER A 35 14.55 8.52 -10.01
C SER A 35 13.57 9.60 -10.45
N PRO A 36 14.04 10.82 -10.73
CA PRO A 36 13.17 11.87 -11.22
C PRO A 36 12.40 11.38 -12.45
N LEU A 37 11.08 11.58 -12.44
CA LEU A 37 10.19 11.18 -13.53
C LEU A 37 10.24 12.15 -14.71
N SER A 38 11.10 13.19 -14.65
CA SER A 38 11.32 14.14 -15.71
C SER A 38 11.98 13.45 -16.91
N PHE A 39 11.42 13.70 -18.09
CA PHE A 39 11.91 13.13 -19.33
C PHE A 39 12.31 14.25 -20.28
N GLU A 40 13.60 14.33 -20.61
CA GLU A 40 14.10 15.19 -21.68
C GLU A 40 13.80 14.50 -23.02
N GLY A 41 12.58 14.69 -23.53
CA GLY A 41 12.16 14.17 -24.84
C GLY A 41 10.67 13.90 -24.99
N THR A 42 10.31 13.10 -25.99
CA THR A 42 8.92 12.67 -26.21
C THR A 42 8.51 11.57 -25.22
N LEU A 43 7.50 11.85 -24.40
CA LEU A 43 6.91 10.84 -23.52
C LEU A 43 6.15 9.80 -24.36
N THR A 44 6.61 8.55 -24.33
CA THR A 44 6.02 7.41 -25.04
C THR A 44 5.61 6.33 -24.06
N LYS A 45 4.80 5.38 -24.53
CA LYS A 45 4.42 4.21 -23.73
C LYS A 45 5.63 3.39 -23.26
N ARG A 46 6.67 3.29 -24.10
CA ARG A 46 7.93 2.61 -23.75
C ARG A 46 8.67 3.32 -22.63
N THR A 47 8.81 4.64 -22.71
CA THR A 47 9.54 5.40 -21.69
C THR A 47 8.80 5.41 -20.37
N LEU A 48 7.46 5.53 -20.39
CA LEU A 48 6.62 5.37 -19.19
C LEU A 48 6.82 4.01 -18.53
N LEU A 49 6.69 2.91 -19.28
CA LEU A 49 6.83 1.58 -18.71
C LEU A 49 8.25 1.35 -18.14
N SER A 50 9.27 1.83 -18.85
CA SER A 50 10.65 1.78 -18.39
C SER A 50 10.82 2.50 -17.06
N THR A 51 10.29 3.72 -16.94
CA THR A 51 10.35 4.50 -15.69
C THR A 51 9.58 3.84 -14.56
N ILE A 52 8.37 3.33 -14.81
CA ILE A 52 7.56 2.62 -13.81
C ILE A 52 8.29 1.38 -13.29
N SER A 53 9.00 0.67 -14.17
CA SER A 53 9.72 -0.55 -13.81
C SER A 53 10.96 -0.29 -12.94
N LYS A 54 11.48 0.94 -12.89
CA LYS A 54 12.59 1.33 -12.00
C LYS A 54 12.14 1.43 -10.54
N THR A 55 10.86 1.68 -10.29
CA THR A 55 10.30 1.73 -8.94
C THR A 55 9.91 0.33 -8.50
N PHE A 56 10.83 -0.34 -7.80
CA PHE A 56 10.57 -1.64 -7.19
C PHE A 56 10.15 -1.49 -5.73
N ASP A 57 9.00 -2.07 -5.40
CA ASP A 57 8.38 -1.97 -4.08
C ASP A 57 7.83 -3.36 -3.68
N PRO A 58 8.65 -4.20 -3.02
CA PRO A 58 8.28 -5.57 -2.70
C PRO A 58 7.18 -5.65 -1.63
N LEU A 59 7.14 -4.69 -0.71
CA LEU A 59 6.20 -4.66 0.41
C LEU A 59 4.98 -3.77 0.14
N GLY A 60 4.90 -3.08 -0.99
CA GLY A 60 3.77 -2.24 -1.32
C GLY A 60 3.73 -0.92 -0.53
N TRP A 61 4.86 -0.49 0.04
CA TRP A 61 5.00 0.76 0.78
C TRP A 61 4.90 2.02 -0.10
N LEU A 62 4.98 1.87 -1.41
CA LEU A 62 4.69 2.88 -2.42
C LEU A 62 3.47 2.46 -3.27
N SER A 63 2.67 1.51 -2.78
CA SER A 63 1.43 1.08 -3.45
C SER A 63 0.49 2.22 -3.86
N PRO A 64 0.40 3.34 -3.12
CA PRO A 64 -0.44 4.46 -3.51
C PRO A 64 0.05 5.21 -4.77
N ILE A 65 1.35 5.17 -5.04
CA ILE A 65 1.96 5.77 -6.23
C ILE A 65 1.95 4.76 -7.38
N THR A 66 2.38 3.52 -7.10
CA THR A 66 2.48 2.50 -8.13
C THR A 66 1.12 2.12 -8.73
N ILE A 67 0.00 2.30 -8.01
CA ILE A 67 -1.32 2.06 -8.59
C ILE A 67 -1.71 3.12 -9.63
N GLN A 68 -1.26 4.36 -9.48
CA GLN A 68 -1.51 5.43 -10.43
C GLN A 68 -0.74 5.18 -11.72
N TYR A 69 0.52 4.79 -11.61
CA TYR A 69 1.34 4.31 -12.73
C TYR A 69 0.67 3.16 -13.49
N LYS A 70 0.19 2.14 -12.76
CA LYS A 70 -0.50 0.99 -13.37
C LYS A 70 -1.81 1.40 -14.05
N THR A 71 -2.51 2.40 -13.51
CA THR A 71 -3.76 2.93 -14.07
C THR A 71 -3.51 3.69 -15.37
N ILE A 72 -2.49 4.56 -15.41
CA ILE A 72 -2.05 5.25 -16.63
C ILE A 72 -1.66 4.23 -17.70
N MET A 73 -0.83 3.24 -17.34
CA MET A 73 -0.45 2.18 -18.28
C MET A 73 -1.68 1.45 -18.80
N GLN A 74 -2.63 1.07 -17.94
CA GLN A 74 -3.86 0.40 -18.37
C GLN A 74 -4.65 1.24 -19.39
N ARG A 75 -4.74 2.56 -19.20
CA ARG A 75 -5.40 3.48 -20.16
C ARG A 75 -4.68 3.50 -21.52
N LEU A 76 -3.35 3.58 -21.54
CA LEU A 76 -2.57 3.53 -22.78
C LEU A 76 -2.73 2.19 -23.51
N TRP A 77 -2.84 1.09 -22.77
CA TRP A 77 -3.16 -0.23 -23.36
C TRP A 77 -4.56 -0.28 -23.95
N LYS A 78 -5.57 0.30 -23.27
CA LYS A 78 -6.95 0.40 -23.79
C LYS A 78 -7.03 1.20 -25.08
N GLN A 79 -6.25 2.28 -25.19
CA GLN A 79 -6.16 3.13 -26.39
C GLN A 79 -5.35 2.50 -27.53
N GLN A 80 -4.78 1.30 -27.32
CA GLN A 80 -3.95 0.59 -28.31
C GLN A 80 -2.75 1.41 -28.83
N LEU A 81 -2.22 2.32 -28.00
CA LEU A 81 -1.07 3.16 -28.37
C LEU A 81 0.17 2.30 -28.67
N LYS A 82 0.87 2.61 -29.75
CA LYS A 82 2.14 1.94 -30.10
C LYS A 82 3.24 2.29 -29.09
N TRP A 83 4.30 1.49 -29.07
CA TRP A 83 5.37 1.62 -28.08
C TRP A 83 6.09 2.97 -28.10
N ASP A 84 6.41 3.46 -29.29
CA ASP A 84 7.23 4.66 -29.53
C ASP A 84 6.37 5.85 -30.00
N GLU A 85 5.06 5.73 -29.87
CA GLU A 85 4.11 6.80 -30.16
C GLU A 85 3.97 7.75 -28.97
N ARG A 86 3.79 9.04 -29.27
CA ARG A 86 3.63 10.09 -28.26
C ARG A 86 2.34 9.88 -27.47
N VAL A 87 2.42 9.99 -26.15
CA VAL A 87 1.23 9.87 -25.31
C VAL A 87 0.30 11.08 -25.50
N PRO A 88 -1.02 10.88 -25.37
CA PRO A 88 -2.00 11.97 -25.35
C PRO A 88 -1.68 13.05 -24.31
N THR A 89 -2.08 14.29 -24.61
CA THR A 89 -1.78 15.47 -23.76
C THR A 89 -2.36 15.35 -22.35
N ASP A 90 -3.55 14.75 -22.20
CA ASP A 90 -4.17 14.49 -20.90
C ASP A 90 -3.32 13.57 -20.02
N ILE A 91 -2.80 12.48 -20.61
CA ILE A 91 -1.90 11.54 -19.91
C ILE A 91 -0.56 12.20 -19.57
N LYS A 92 -0.04 13.03 -20.48
CA LYS A 92 1.22 13.75 -20.24
C LYS A 92 1.10 14.69 -19.04
N LEU A 93 0.03 15.48 -18.98
CA LEU A 93 -0.21 16.41 -17.86
C LEU A 93 -0.39 15.66 -16.54
N GLU A 94 -1.16 14.57 -16.53
CA GLU A 94 -1.31 13.72 -15.35
C GLU A 94 0.04 13.14 -14.90
N TRP A 95 0.87 12.67 -15.83
CA TRP A 95 2.21 12.16 -15.51
C TRP A 95 3.14 13.23 -14.92
N GLU A 96 3.10 14.45 -15.44
CA GLU A 96 3.89 15.57 -14.92
C GLU A 96 3.44 15.98 -13.52
N GLN A 97 2.14 15.93 -13.22
CA GLN A 97 1.63 16.13 -11.86
C GLN A 97 2.13 15.05 -10.91
N LEU A 98 2.06 13.77 -11.31
CA LEU A 98 2.61 12.67 -10.51
C LEU A 98 4.11 12.79 -10.29
N ALA A 99 4.85 13.28 -11.28
CA ALA A 99 6.28 13.53 -11.15
C ALA A 99 6.61 14.52 -10.02
N ASN A 100 5.76 15.52 -9.82
CA ASN A 100 5.91 16.49 -8.74
C ASN A 100 5.52 15.89 -7.38
N ASP A 101 4.40 15.18 -7.30
CA ASP A 101 3.93 14.56 -6.05
C ASP A 101 4.89 13.48 -5.53
N VAL A 102 5.56 12.77 -6.45
CA VAL A 102 6.51 11.70 -6.09
C VAL A 102 7.78 12.24 -5.44
N GLN A 103 8.06 13.55 -5.53
CA GLN A 103 9.21 14.13 -4.86
C GLN A 103 9.14 14.02 -3.32
N PHE A 104 7.93 13.96 -2.74
CA PHE A 104 7.75 13.80 -1.29
C PHE A 104 8.10 12.39 -0.79
N VAL A 105 8.28 11.41 -1.69
CA VAL A 105 8.61 10.03 -1.32
C VAL A 105 9.97 9.91 -0.64
N LYS A 106 10.92 10.78 -1.00
CA LYS A 106 12.25 10.81 -0.40
C LYS A 106 12.22 11.10 1.11
N ASP A 107 11.16 11.73 1.58
CA ASP A 107 10.98 12.12 2.98
C ASP A 107 10.31 11.00 3.80
N ILE A 108 9.81 9.95 3.14
CA ILE A 108 9.20 8.79 3.80
C ILE A 108 10.29 7.97 4.49
N LYS A 109 10.17 7.86 5.80
CA LYS A 109 11.01 7.05 6.67
C LYS A 109 10.16 5.96 7.31
N ILE A 110 10.52 4.69 7.07
CA ILE A 110 9.82 3.53 7.61
C ILE A 110 10.76 2.82 8.59
N PRO A 111 10.47 2.82 9.90
CA PRO A 111 11.24 2.05 10.87
C PRO A 111 11.25 0.56 10.50
N ARG A 112 12.42 -0.09 10.55
CA ARG A 112 12.52 -1.53 10.28
C ARG A 112 11.98 -2.37 11.45
N PHE A 113 12.16 -1.89 12.67
CA PHE A 113 11.72 -2.57 13.88
C PHE A 113 10.22 -2.36 14.14
N LEU A 114 9.47 -3.46 14.15
CA LEU A 114 8.01 -3.47 14.30
C LEU A 114 7.53 -3.52 15.76
N LEU A 115 8.38 -4.02 16.66
CA LEU A 115 8.05 -4.22 18.07
C LEU A 115 8.32 -2.94 18.87
N VAL A 116 7.72 -2.83 20.06
CA VAL A 116 8.08 -1.78 21.02
C VAL A 116 9.23 -2.28 21.88
N ASP A 117 9.00 -3.38 22.60
CA ASP A 117 10.00 -4.04 23.47
C ASP A 117 10.16 -5.54 23.14
N SER A 118 10.71 -6.37 24.02
CA SER A 118 10.88 -7.82 23.80
C SER A 118 9.60 -8.63 24.01
N ASP A 119 8.79 -8.29 25.02
CA ASP A 119 7.55 -8.98 25.37
C ASP A 119 6.36 -8.10 24.99
N ASN A 120 5.83 -8.28 23.78
CA ASN A 120 4.66 -7.53 23.33
C ASN A 120 3.54 -8.44 22.85
N LEU A 121 2.30 -8.03 23.13
CA LEU A 121 1.13 -8.49 22.40
C LEU A 121 1.21 -7.95 20.97
N PHE A 122 1.23 -8.87 20.00
CA PHE A 122 1.40 -8.54 18.60
C PHE A 122 0.15 -8.89 17.80
N HIS A 123 -0.56 -7.86 17.37
CA HIS A 123 -1.82 -7.99 16.63
C HIS A 123 -1.64 -7.55 15.18
N LEU A 124 -2.27 -8.28 14.27
CA LEU A 124 -2.35 -7.93 12.85
C LEU A 124 -3.75 -7.46 12.48
N PHE A 125 -3.80 -6.33 11.80
CA PHE A 125 -5.03 -5.72 11.31
C PHE A 125 -4.96 -5.56 9.80
N GLY A 126 -5.82 -6.31 9.12
CA GLY A 126 -5.95 -6.30 7.68
C GLY A 126 -7.11 -5.41 7.23
N PHE A 127 -6.87 -4.54 6.26
CA PHE A 127 -7.89 -3.67 5.68
C PHE A 127 -7.99 -3.91 4.17
N SER A 128 -9.22 -4.07 3.69
CA SER A 128 -9.54 -4.19 2.28
C SER A 128 -10.42 -3.03 1.83
N ASP A 129 -10.23 -2.58 0.60
CA ASP A 129 -11.06 -1.56 -0.04
C ASP A 129 -11.04 -1.72 -1.56
N ALA A 130 -12.09 -1.25 -2.22
CA ALA A 130 -12.24 -1.30 -3.66
C ALA A 130 -12.99 -0.07 -4.19
N SER A 131 -12.52 0.38 -5.35
CA SER A 131 -13.20 1.34 -6.22
C SER A 131 -13.36 0.74 -7.61
N GLU A 132 -14.06 1.46 -8.48
CA GLU A 132 -14.16 1.14 -9.90
C GLU A 132 -12.80 1.11 -10.62
N ARG A 133 -11.79 1.80 -10.07
CA ARG A 133 -10.45 1.90 -10.66
C ARG A 133 -9.51 0.82 -10.17
N ALA A 134 -9.56 0.47 -8.89
CA ALA A 134 -8.62 -0.46 -8.27
C ALA A 134 -9.19 -1.05 -6.98
N TYR A 135 -8.62 -2.17 -6.54
CA TYR A 135 -8.85 -2.72 -5.21
C TYR A 135 -7.52 -2.98 -4.51
N ALA A 136 -7.53 -2.87 -3.20
CA ALA A 136 -6.34 -2.87 -2.36
C ALA A 136 -6.54 -3.65 -1.07
N ALA A 137 -5.42 -4.12 -0.54
CA ALA A 137 -5.33 -4.70 0.79
C ALA A 137 -4.08 -4.14 1.50
N ALA A 138 -4.19 -3.82 2.78
CA ALA A 138 -3.08 -3.35 3.61
C ALA A 138 -3.11 -4.05 4.96
N ILE A 139 -1.94 -4.38 5.51
CA ILE A 139 -1.80 -5.04 6.80
C ILE A 139 -0.91 -4.19 7.70
N TYR A 140 -1.48 -3.84 8.84
CA TYR A 140 -0.80 -3.13 9.91
C TYR A 140 -0.52 -4.08 11.06
N CYS A 141 0.61 -3.90 11.72
CA CYS A 141 0.81 -4.45 13.05
C CYS A 141 0.46 -3.44 14.11
N ARG A 142 0.06 -3.94 15.27
CA ARG A 142 0.02 -3.22 16.53
C ARG A 142 0.78 -4.03 17.56
N SER A 143 1.88 -3.49 18.05
CA SER A 143 2.62 -4.00 19.19
C SER A 143 2.26 -3.20 20.43
N VAL A 144 1.97 -3.89 21.53
CA VAL A 144 1.67 -3.29 22.83
C VAL A 144 2.64 -3.85 23.85
N SER A 145 3.44 -2.97 24.45
CA SER A 145 4.34 -3.27 25.57
C SER A 145 3.54 -3.37 26.86
N ASP A 146 4.08 -4.10 27.84
CA ASP A 146 3.54 -4.18 29.21
C ASP A 146 3.43 -2.80 29.88
N THR A 147 4.26 -1.86 29.45
CA THR A 147 4.23 -0.45 29.92
C THR A 147 3.08 0.37 29.31
N GLY A 148 2.27 -0.23 28.43
CA GLY A 148 1.17 0.43 27.73
C GLY A 148 1.59 1.22 26.49
N LYS A 149 2.88 1.22 26.13
CA LYS A 149 3.36 1.83 24.88
C LYS A 149 2.83 1.05 23.68
N ILE A 150 2.28 1.78 22.71
CA ILE A 150 1.70 1.21 21.50
C ILE A 150 2.50 1.69 20.29
N ASN A 151 2.90 0.76 19.43
CA ASN A 151 3.45 1.07 18.12
C ASN A 151 2.57 0.45 17.04
N VAL A 152 2.27 1.23 16.00
CA VAL A 152 1.44 0.81 14.87
C VAL A 152 2.18 1.13 13.59
N GLN A 153 2.40 0.12 12.75
CA GLN A 153 3.15 0.28 11.51
C GLN A 153 2.54 -0.54 10.38
N LEU A 154 2.68 -0.03 9.16
CA LEU A 154 2.29 -0.75 7.94
C LEU A 154 3.37 -1.80 7.61
N ILE A 155 3.00 -3.08 7.64
CA ILE A 155 3.93 -4.15 7.27
C ILE A 155 3.98 -4.31 5.75
N ILE A 156 2.81 -4.49 5.15
CA ILE A 156 2.70 -4.82 3.73
C ILE A 156 1.37 -4.31 3.17
N ALA A 157 1.40 -3.85 1.93
CA ALA A 157 0.22 -3.53 1.16
C ALA A 157 0.30 -4.14 -0.24
N LYS A 158 -0.87 -4.30 -0.87
CA LYS A 158 -0.97 -4.82 -2.22
C LYS A 158 -2.14 -4.18 -2.94
N THR A 159 -1.89 -3.66 -4.12
CA THR A 159 -2.89 -3.02 -4.98
C THR A 159 -3.00 -3.75 -6.31
N ARG A 160 -4.22 -3.79 -6.86
CA ARG A 160 -4.50 -4.33 -8.19
C ARG A 160 -5.46 -3.39 -8.92
N VAL A 161 -5.13 -3.07 -10.17
CA VAL A 161 -6.03 -2.30 -11.03
C VAL A 161 -7.27 -3.16 -11.32
N ALA A 162 -8.44 -2.52 -11.34
CA ALA A 162 -9.67 -3.18 -11.68
C ALA A 162 -9.58 -3.79 -13.09
N PRO A 163 -10.18 -4.97 -13.33
CA PRO A 163 -10.19 -5.59 -14.65
C PRO A 163 -10.81 -4.66 -15.70
N LEU A 164 -10.37 -4.81 -16.96
CA LEU A 164 -10.95 -4.07 -18.09
C LEU A 164 -12.42 -4.39 -18.32
N LYS A 165 -12.80 -5.65 -18.05
CA LYS A 165 -14.19 -6.09 -18.10
C LYS A 165 -14.95 -5.47 -16.92
N THR A 166 -16.12 -4.91 -17.19
CA THR A 166 -16.96 -4.31 -16.17
C THR A 166 -17.34 -5.36 -15.13
N VAL A 167 -16.98 -5.07 -13.88
CA VAL A 167 -17.30 -5.88 -12.71
C VAL A 167 -18.00 -4.95 -11.73
N SER A 168 -19.08 -5.41 -11.11
CA SER A 168 -19.80 -4.60 -10.14
C SER A 168 -18.93 -4.29 -8.92
N LEU A 169 -19.15 -3.13 -8.30
CA LEU A 169 -18.39 -2.70 -7.12
C LEU A 169 -18.36 -3.77 -6.00
N PRO A 170 -19.48 -4.43 -5.63
CA PRO A 170 -19.43 -5.49 -4.61
C PRO A 170 -18.52 -6.67 -4.96
N ARG A 171 -18.39 -7.00 -6.25
CA ARG A 171 -17.49 -8.07 -6.70
C ARG A 171 -16.02 -7.62 -6.64
N LEU A 172 -15.74 -6.34 -6.83
CA LEU A 172 -14.39 -5.78 -6.65
C LEU A 172 -14.03 -5.73 -5.16
N GLU A 173 -14.96 -5.33 -4.30
CA GLU A 173 -14.80 -5.38 -2.83
C GLU A 173 -14.50 -6.81 -2.36
N LEU A 174 -15.23 -7.82 -2.88
CA LEU A 174 -14.94 -9.23 -2.61
C LEU A 174 -13.56 -9.67 -3.12
N CYS A 175 -13.09 -9.11 -4.24
CA CYS A 175 -11.73 -9.36 -4.74
C CYS A 175 -10.67 -8.73 -3.82
N GLY A 176 -10.93 -7.54 -3.28
CA GLY A 176 -10.11 -6.92 -2.23
C GLY A 176 -10.05 -7.79 -0.97
N ALA A 177 -11.20 -8.30 -0.52
CA ALA A 177 -11.28 -9.17 0.65
C ALA A 177 -10.47 -10.46 0.45
N LEU A 178 -10.58 -11.10 -0.72
CA LEU A 178 -9.77 -12.27 -1.04
C LEU A 178 -8.27 -11.93 -1.13
N LEU A 179 -7.93 -10.76 -1.68
CA LEU A 179 -6.54 -10.29 -1.72
C LEU A 179 -5.99 -10.12 -0.30
N LEU A 180 -6.79 -9.56 0.61
CA LEU A 180 -6.42 -9.33 1.99
C LEU A 180 -6.13 -10.62 2.75
N VAL A 181 -7.00 -11.63 2.64
CA VAL A 181 -6.80 -12.89 3.35
C VAL A 181 -5.54 -13.61 2.87
N LYS A 182 -5.28 -13.60 1.56
CA LYS A 182 -4.04 -14.15 1.00
C LYS A 182 -2.81 -13.39 1.47
N LEU A 183 -2.92 -12.07 1.57
CA LEU A 183 -1.83 -11.24 2.06
C LEU A 183 -1.56 -11.53 3.54
N MET A 184 -2.62 -11.70 4.35
CA MET A 184 -2.50 -12.03 5.77
C MET A 184 -1.88 -13.42 5.98
N ASP A 185 -2.34 -14.44 5.27
CA ASP A 185 -1.73 -15.77 5.31
C ASP A 185 -0.23 -15.73 4.97
N PHE A 186 0.15 -14.97 3.94
CA PHE A 186 1.56 -14.74 3.60
C PHE A 186 2.31 -14.04 4.73
N THR A 187 1.76 -12.96 5.29
CA THR A 187 2.38 -12.19 6.37
C THR A 187 2.55 -13.03 7.63
N CYS A 188 1.54 -13.81 8.02
CA CYS A 188 1.63 -14.70 9.18
C CYS A 188 2.72 -15.76 9.01
N LYS A 189 2.90 -16.29 7.80
CA LYS A 189 3.97 -17.26 7.50
C LYS A 189 5.36 -16.63 7.43
N ALA A 190 5.45 -15.39 6.97
CA ALA A 190 6.70 -14.66 6.84
C ALA A 190 7.22 -14.12 8.18
N LEU A 191 6.31 -13.75 9.09
CA LEU A 191 6.65 -13.27 10.42
C LEU A 191 7.01 -14.46 11.32
N SER A 192 8.29 -14.56 11.71
CA SER A 192 8.78 -15.56 12.68
C SER A 192 8.50 -15.14 14.13
N TYR A 193 7.36 -14.49 14.41
CA TYR A 193 6.97 -13.97 15.71
C TYR A 193 5.54 -14.40 16.05
N PRO A 194 5.22 -14.78 17.31
CA PRO A 194 3.89 -15.22 17.69
C PRO A 194 2.85 -14.10 17.53
N ILE A 195 1.86 -14.35 16.67
CA ILE A 195 0.75 -13.41 16.44
C ILE A 195 -0.38 -13.76 17.39
N SER A 196 -0.71 -12.85 18.30
CA SER A 196 -1.77 -13.09 19.30
C SER A 196 -3.16 -12.97 18.66
N GLN A 197 -3.33 -12.10 17.68
CA GLN A 197 -4.62 -11.88 17.01
C GLN A 197 -4.45 -11.38 15.58
N ALA A 198 -5.28 -11.91 14.65
CA ALA A 198 -5.43 -11.39 13.30
C ALA A 198 -6.91 -11.06 13.01
N GLN A 199 -7.18 -9.81 12.60
CA GLN A 199 -8.53 -9.33 12.26
C GLN A 199 -8.58 -8.74 10.86
N PHE A 200 -9.76 -8.83 10.24
CA PHE A 200 -10.01 -8.37 8.87
C PHE A 200 -11.11 -7.32 8.84
N TYR A 201 -10.91 -6.27 8.05
CA TYR A 201 -11.81 -5.15 7.95
C TYR A 201 -12.19 -4.81 6.52
N THR A 202 -13.49 -4.66 6.29
CA THR A 202 -14.08 -4.13 5.06
C THR A 202 -15.25 -3.21 5.40
N ASP A 203 -15.47 -2.19 4.60
CA ASP A 203 -16.60 -1.27 4.67
C ASP A 203 -17.89 -1.86 4.05
N SER A 204 -17.75 -2.85 3.17
CA SER A 204 -18.86 -3.49 2.46
C SER A 204 -19.65 -4.48 3.33
N THR A 205 -20.90 -4.12 3.63
CA THR A 205 -21.85 -5.02 4.29
C THR A 205 -22.23 -6.21 3.43
N ILE A 206 -22.25 -6.03 2.10
CA ILE A 206 -22.54 -7.10 1.15
C ILE A 206 -21.46 -8.18 1.22
N VAL A 207 -20.19 -7.78 1.22
CA VAL A 207 -19.07 -8.73 1.33
C VAL A 207 -19.09 -9.45 2.69
N LEU A 208 -19.37 -8.75 3.79
CA LEU A 208 -19.50 -9.38 5.11
C LEU A 208 -20.63 -10.42 5.13
N SER A 209 -21.79 -10.10 4.54
CA SER A 209 -22.92 -11.02 4.43
C SER A 209 -22.57 -12.26 3.59
N TRP A 210 -21.84 -12.06 2.48
CA TRP A 210 -21.36 -13.16 1.64
C TRP A 210 -20.38 -14.08 2.37
N ILE A 211 -19.44 -13.51 3.14
CA ILE A 211 -18.44 -14.26 3.92
C ILE A 211 -19.09 -15.02 5.09
N GLY A 212 -20.10 -14.43 5.73
CA GLY A 212 -20.83 -15.08 6.83
C GLY A 212 -21.76 -16.22 6.39
N SER A 213 -22.08 -16.32 5.10
CA SER A 213 -22.97 -17.35 4.56
C SER A 213 -22.21 -18.47 3.86
N HIS A 214 -22.77 -19.68 3.83
CA HIS A 214 -22.17 -20.80 3.10
C HIS A 214 -22.01 -20.51 1.60
N ALA A 215 -20.83 -20.83 1.03
CA ALA A 215 -20.45 -20.45 -0.33
C ALA A 215 -21.41 -21.00 -1.42
N SER A 216 -22.03 -22.16 -1.21
CA SER A 216 -22.94 -22.79 -2.18
C SER A 216 -24.21 -21.99 -2.48
N ARG A 217 -24.56 -21.01 -1.63
CA ARG A 217 -25.72 -20.14 -1.84
C ARG A 217 -25.52 -19.14 -2.97
N TRP A 218 -24.27 -18.91 -3.38
CA TRP A 218 -23.90 -17.83 -4.28
C TRP A 218 -23.62 -18.32 -5.71
N LYS A 219 -23.74 -17.41 -6.69
CA LYS A 219 -23.29 -17.67 -8.05
C LYS A 219 -21.79 -17.95 -8.09
N THR A 220 -21.35 -18.76 -9.05
CA THR A 220 -19.98 -19.32 -9.17
C THR A 220 -18.85 -18.32 -8.90
N PHE A 221 -18.94 -17.08 -9.41
CA PHE A 221 -17.92 -16.06 -9.18
C PHE A 221 -17.71 -15.72 -7.69
N VAL A 222 -18.81 -15.56 -6.95
CA VAL A 222 -18.84 -15.20 -5.53
C VAL A 222 -18.56 -16.45 -4.70
N ALA A 223 -19.23 -17.57 -5.00
CA ALA A 223 -19.05 -18.85 -4.32
C ALA A 223 -17.57 -19.27 -4.26
N ASN A 224 -16.88 -19.27 -5.41
CA ASN A 224 -15.48 -19.70 -5.49
C ASN A 224 -14.52 -18.79 -4.69
N ARG A 225 -14.85 -17.51 -4.50
CA ARG A 225 -14.03 -16.57 -3.72
C ARG A 225 -14.35 -16.64 -2.23
N VAL A 226 -15.63 -16.72 -1.89
CA VAL A 226 -16.09 -16.92 -0.51
C VAL A 226 -15.54 -18.23 0.06
N ALA A 227 -15.60 -19.33 -0.69
CA ALA A 227 -15.00 -20.59 -0.28
C ALA A 227 -13.50 -20.44 0.05
N LYS A 228 -12.74 -19.75 -0.80
CA LYS A 228 -11.31 -19.48 -0.56
C LYS A 228 -11.05 -18.56 0.64
N ILE A 229 -11.95 -17.61 0.90
CA ILE A 229 -11.87 -16.75 2.10
C ILE A 229 -12.13 -17.60 3.34
N GLN A 230 -13.16 -18.44 3.32
CA GLN A 230 -13.55 -19.31 4.43
C GLN A 230 -12.52 -20.40 4.74
N THR A 231 -11.72 -20.84 3.75
CA THR A 231 -10.61 -21.78 4.00
C THR A 231 -9.42 -21.15 4.73
N LEU A 232 -9.25 -19.83 4.66
CA LEU A 232 -8.07 -19.13 5.17
C LEU A 232 -8.41 -18.17 6.34
N SER A 233 -9.69 -17.92 6.60
CA SER A 233 -10.15 -17.03 7.67
C SER A 233 -11.50 -17.49 8.20
N SER A 234 -11.74 -17.28 9.48
CA SER A 234 -13.06 -17.46 10.09
C SER A 234 -13.92 -16.22 9.89
N ALA A 235 -15.23 -16.40 9.68
CA ALA A 235 -16.20 -15.30 9.59
C ALA A 235 -16.20 -14.39 10.83
N THR A 236 -15.87 -14.93 12.02
CA THR A 236 -15.82 -14.16 13.27
C THR A 236 -14.65 -13.17 13.34
N GLN A 237 -13.62 -13.34 12.50
CA GLN A 237 -12.49 -12.42 12.41
C GLN A 237 -12.79 -11.19 11.55
N TRP A 238 -13.88 -11.22 10.78
CA TRP A 238 -14.29 -10.14 9.89
C TRP A 238 -15.17 -9.13 10.61
N LYS A 239 -14.81 -7.86 10.48
CA LYS A 239 -15.52 -6.74 11.08
C LYS A 239 -15.78 -5.67 10.05
N ARG A 240 -16.89 -4.96 10.22
CA ARG A 240 -17.18 -3.77 9.43
C ARG A 240 -16.25 -2.63 9.83
N LYS A 241 -15.74 -1.88 8.86
CA LYS A 241 -15.15 -0.56 9.11
C LYS A 241 -16.29 0.40 9.53
N SER A 242 -16.34 0.78 10.80
CA SER A 242 -17.23 1.85 11.27
C SER A 242 -16.49 3.19 11.18
N CYS A 243 -17.08 4.19 10.51
CA CYS A 243 -16.46 5.51 10.41
C CYS A 243 -17.03 6.49 11.45
N ARG A 244 -16.12 7.31 12.00
CA ARG A 244 -16.27 8.55 12.80
C ARG A 244 -16.59 8.38 14.30
N SER A 245 -15.63 8.78 15.13
CA SER A 245 -15.69 9.20 16.55
C SER A 245 -15.51 8.23 17.73
N CYS A 246 -15.61 6.90 17.61
CA CYS A 246 -15.47 6.05 18.81
C CYS A 246 -14.86 4.69 18.47
N ASN A 247 -13.56 4.52 18.73
CA ASN A 247 -12.85 3.26 19.02
C ASN A 247 -11.32 3.48 18.79
N PRO A 248 -10.42 2.55 19.19
CA PRO A 248 -8.96 2.58 18.96
C PRO A 248 -8.45 2.80 17.51
N TRP A 249 -9.36 3.08 16.58
CA TRP A 249 -9.15 3.46 15.19
C TRP A 249 -8.38 4.77 15.06
N CYS A 250 -8.70 5.81 15.86
CA CYS A 250 -7.99 7.09 15.76
C CYS A 250 -6.48 6.96 16.00
N ILE A 251 -6.02 5.98 16.78
CA ILE A 251 -4.59 5.77 17.06
C ILE A 251 -3.85 5.17 15.85
N ILE A 252 -4.49 4.25 15.12
CA ILE A 252 -3.93 3.67 13.88
C ILE A 252 -3.96 4.71 12.74
N PHE A 253 -5.02 5.53 12.69
CA PHE A 253 -5.23 6.54 11.65
C PHE A 253 -4.43 7.83 11.89
N ASN A 254 -4.15 8.24 13.14
CA ASN A 254 -3.32 9.43 13.43
C ASN A 254 -1.82 9.19 13.16
N PHE A 255 -1.33 7.95 13.20
CA PHE A 255 0.09 7.64 13.01
C PHE A 255 0.52 7.44 11.55
N THR A 256 -0.41 7.39 10.60
CA THR A 256 -0.08 7.21 9.17
C THR A 256 -0.76 8.24 8.26
N HIS A 257 -0.43 9.52 8.48
CA HIS A 257 -0.87 10.65 7.66
C HIS A 257 -0.61 10.43 6.16
N PHE A 258 0.56 9.87 5.81
CA PHE A 258 0.93 9.61 4.41
C PHE A 258 0.02 8.57 3.73
N TYR A 259 -0.21 7.43 4.37
CA TYR A 259 -1.01 6.37 3.77
C TYR A 259 -2.48 6.74 3.69
N MET A 260 -3.01 7.45 4.69
CA MET A 260 -4.41 7.89 4.73
C MET A 260 -4.71 8.97 3.69
N VAL A 261 -3.84 9.98 3.51
CA VAL A 261 -4.02 11.03 2.50
C VAL A 261 -4.01 10.42 1.10
N VAL A 262 -3.06 9.53 0.80
CA VAL A 262 -2.99 8.93 -0.53
C VAL A 262 -4.04 7.84 -0.74
N TRP A 263 -4.43 7.09 0.30
CA TRP A 263 -5.60 6.20 0.23
C TRP A 263 -6.89 6.99 -0.03
N SER A 264 -7.09 8.11 0.65
CA SER A 264 -8.24 8.99 0.39
C SER A 264 -8.19 9.52 -1.05
N GLN A 265 -7.04 9.97 -1.55
CA GLN A 265 -6.90 10.48 -2.93
C GLN A 265 -7.08 9.42 -4.03
N ILE A 266 -6.72 8.16 -3.78
CA ILE A 266 -6.91 7.06 -4.75
C ILE A 266 -8.39 6.67 -4.86
N PHE A 267 -9.12 6.71 -3.74
CA PHE A 267 -10.48 6.19 -3.63
C PHE A 267 -11.58 7.26 -3.60
N THR A 268 -11.25 8.52 -3.28
CA THR A 268 -12.14 9.70 -3.38
C THR A 268 -11.72 10.59 -4.56
N ARG A 269 -12.70 11.09 -5.32
CA ARG A 269 -12.48 11.85 -6.56
C ARG A 269 -11.70 13.15 -6.28
N ASN A 270 -10.62 13.37 -7.04
CA ASN A 270 -9.91 14.64 -7.28
C ASN A 270 -9.62 15.49 -6.03
N ILE A 271 -8.57 15.16 -5.29
CA ILE A 271 -7.94 16.11 -4.37
C ILE A 271 -6.44 16.13 -4.67
N SER A 272 -5.91 17.32 -4.96
CA SER A 272 -4.49 17.57 -5.20
C SER A 272 -3.67 17.29 -3.93
N PHE A 273 -2.38 16.98 -4.06
CA PHE A 273 -1.49 16.75 -2.91
C PHE A 273 -1.31 18.00 -2.03
N SER A 274 -1.66 19.20 -2.51
CA SER A 274 -1.54 20.47 -1.77
C SER A 274 -2.84 20.97 -1.13
N ASP A 275 -4.00 20.36 -1.40
CA ASP A 275 -5.27 20.84 -0.87
C ASP A 275 -5.65 20.17 0.46
N ARG A 276 -5.35 20.89 1.54
CA ARG A 276 -6.07 20.94 2.83
C ARG A 276 -5.88 19.76 3.80
N LEU A 277 -5.90 19.93 5.11
CA LEU A 277 -5.79 21.04 6.07
C LEU A 277 -5.82 20.31 7.43
N PHE A 278 -5.09 20.85 8.39
CA PHE A 278 -5.41 20.83 9.82
C PHE A 278 -6.64 20.00 10.23
N CYS A 279 -6.42 18.89 10.93
CA CYS A 279 -7.40 18.37 11.87
C CYS A 279 -6.79 18.51 13.27
N SER A 280 -7.05 19.68 13.84
CA SER A 280 -6.98 19.98 15.26
C SER A 280 -7.87 19.00 16.05
N CYS A 281 -7.28 17.90 16.53
CA CYS A 281 -7.82 17.09 17.62
C CYS A 281 -6.62 16.49 18.38
N ILE A 282 -5.87 17.38 19.04
CA ILE A 282 -5.05 17.03 20.21
C ILE A 282 -5.72 17.76 21.36
N GLU A 283 -6.62 17.05 22.04
CA GLU A 283 -6.97 17.15 23.45
C GLU A 283 -7.80 15.91 23.81
#